data_AF-A0A3A1XKM9-F1
#
_entry.id   AF-A0A3A1XKM9-F1
#
_cell.length_a   1.000
_cell.length_b   1.000
_cell.length_c   1.000
_cell.angle_alpha   90.00
_cell.angle_beta   90.00
_cell.angle_gamma   90.00
#
_symmetry.space_group_name_H-M   'P 1'
#
loop_
_entity.id
_entity.type
_entity.pdbx_description
1 polymer ?
#
loop_
_entity_poly.entity_id
_entity_poly.type
_entity_poly.pdbx_seq_one_letter_code
_entity_poly.pdbx_strand_id
1 'polypeptide(L)'
;MTPKQTLARAKQIDQLAQKEYEKADNHWLTAITKYAQTKKQYENYPNFTNKKKLQQAEHKKQQALDEREYAISNAYEVRQNLLQAEKENQK
;
A
#
# COMPACT_ATOMS: atom_id res chain seq x y z
N MET A 1 4.38 -24.98 18.77
CA MET A 1 4.66 -25.07 17.31
C MET A 1 6.11 -25.46 17.13
N THR A 2 6.43 -26.27 16.13
CA THR A 2 7.83 -26.58 15.78
C THR A 2 8.42 -25.47 14.91
N PRO A 3 9.75 -25.31 14.84
CA PRO A 3 10.40 -24.33 13.96
C PRO A 3 9.95 -24.46 12.49
N LYS A 4 9.72 -25.69 12.01
CA LYS A 4 9.15 -25.96 10.67
C LYS A 4 7.74 -25.39 10.49
N GLN A 5 6.87 -25.55 11.49
CA GLN A 5 5.51 -25.00 11.47
C GLN A 5 5.53 -23.45 11.52
N THR A 6 6.42 -22.87 12.33
CA THR A 6 6.61 -21.42 12.42
C THR A 6 7.06 -20.83 11.07
N LEU A 7 8.03 -21.47 10.41
CA LEU A 7 8.50 -21.06 9.09
C LEU A 7 7.40 -21.14 8.02
N ALA A 8 6.63 -22.23 8.01
CA ALA A 8 5.53 -22.40 7.06
C ALA A 8 4.48 -21.29 7.23
N ARG A 9 4.11 -20.97 8.47
CA ARG A 9 3.18 -19.87 8.78
C ARG A 9 3.75 -18.50 8.37
N ALA A 10 5.02 -18.23 8.65
CA ALA A 10 5.65 -16.96 8.28
C ALA A 10 5.66 -16.74 6.76
N LYS A 11 5.92 -17.79 5.96
CA LYS A 11 5.85 -17.73 4.50
C LYS A 11 4.45 -17.42 3.98
N GLN A 12 3.41 -17.99 4.60
CA GLN A 12 2.03 -17.68 4.23
C GLN A 12 1.67 -16.22 4.52
N ILE A 13 2.11 -15.68 5.67
CA ILE A 13 1.86 -14.29 6.05
C ILE A 13 2.62 -13.34 5.10
N ASP A 14 3.86 -13.65 4.72
CA ASP A 14 4.66 -12.86 3.75
C ASP A 14 3.93 -12.74 2.40
N GLN A 15 3.38 -13.85 1.89
CA GLN A 15 2.58 -13.83 0.66
C GLN A 15 1.30 -13.00 0.78
N LEU A 16 0.63 -13.03 1.93
CA LEU A 16 -0.56 -12.20 2.16
C LEU A 16 -0.18 -10.72 2.24
N ALA A 17 0.89 -10.38 2.94
CA ALA A 17 1.35 -9.00 3.07
C ALA A 17 1.78 -8.42 1.71
N GLN A 18 2.44 -9.21 0.85
CA GLN A 18 2.78 -8.81 -0.52
C GLN A 18 1.53 -8.48 -1.35
N LYS A 19 0.49 -9.31 -1.28
CA LYS A 19 -0.78 -9.06 -2.00
C LYS A 19 -1.48 -7.78 -1.54
N GLU A 20 -1.51 -7.54 -0.23
CA GLU A 20 -2.09 -6.29 0.31
C GLU A 20 -1.27 -5.06 -0.10
N TYR A 21 0.07 -5.18 -0.11
CA TYR A 21 0.94 -4.14 -0.64
C TYR A 21 0.65 -3.85 -2.12
N GLU A 22 0.58 -4.87 -2.98
CA GLU A 22 0.26 -4.70 -4.41
C GLU A 22 -1.10 -4.02 -4.62
N LYS A 23 -2.10 -4.39 -3.81
CA LYS A 23 -3.42 -3.77 -3.86
C LYS A 23 -3.36 -2.29 -3.47
N ALA A 24 -2.64 -1.95 -2.39
CA ALA A 24 -2.47 -0.58 -1.93
C ALA A 24 -1.66 0.27 -2.94
N ASP A 25 -0.62 -0.31 -3.55
CA ASP A 25 0.18 0.36 -4.59
C ASP A 25 -0.65 0.66 -5.84
N ASN A 26 -1.49 -0.29 -6.27
CA ASN A 26 -2.44 -0.07 -7.37
C ASN A 26 -3.51 0.99 -7.05
N HIS A 27 -4.02 0.99 -5.81
CA HIS A 27 -4.97 2.02 -5.36
C HIS A 27 -4.32 3.40 -5.37
N TRP A 28 -3.11 3.52 -4.84
CA TRP A 28 -2.30 4.74 -4.89
C TRP A 28 -2.09 5.23 -6.32
N LEU A 29 -1.66 4.35 -7.24
CA LEU A 29 -1.43 4.68 -8.64
C LEU A 29 -2.69 5.22 -9.32
N THR A 30 -3.84 4.61 -9.02
CA THR A 30 -5.14 5.05 -9.52
C THR A 30 -5.49 6.45 -8.97
N ALA A 31 -5.31 6.65 -7.67
CA ALA A 31 -5.65 7.91 -7.00
C ALA A 31 -4.75 9.07 -7.46
N ILE A 32 -3.43 8.86 -7.57
CA ILE A 32 -2.50 9.89 -8.05
C ILE A 32 -2.75 10.23 -9.52
N THR A 33 -3.05 9.24 -10.37
CA THR A 33 -3.41 9.47 -11.77
C THR A 33 -4.68 10.32 -11.87
N LYS A 34 -5.70 10.00 -11.06
CA LYS A 34 -6.94 10.79 -11.02
C LYS A 34 -6.70 12.22 -10.56
N TYR A 35 -5.89 12.40 -9.51
CA TYR A 35 -5.49 13.72 -9.01
C TYR A 35 -4.82 14.54 -10.11
N ALA A 36 -3.83 13.98 -10.81
CA ALA A 36 -3.12 14.66 -11.89
C ALA A 36 -4.07 15.10 -13.02
N GLN A 37 -5.01 14.23 -13.42
CA GLN A 37 -6.04 14.57 -14.42
C GLN A 37 -6.94 15.70 -13.95
N THR A 38 -7.44 15.64 -12.70
CA THR A 38 -8.32 16.68 -12.15
C THR A 38 -7.60 18.00 -11.94
N LYS A 39 -6.30 17.96 -11.60
CA LYS A 39 -5.45 19.15 -11.47
C LYS A 39 -5.33 19.86 -12.82
N LYS A 40 -4.98 19.12 -13.87
CA LYS A 40 -4.94 19.66 -15.24
C LYS A 40 -6.29 20.24 -15.69
N GLN A 41 -7.40 19.59 -15.33
CA GLN A 41 -8.73 20.11 -15.65
C GLN A 41 -9.03 21.43 -14.93
N TYR A 42 -8.63 21.56 -13.66
CA TYR A 42 -8.79 22.81 -12.91
C TYR A 42 -7.90 23.93 -13.43
N GLU A 43 -6.65 23.62 -13.79
CA GLU A 43 -5.71 24.57 -14.42
C GLU A 43 -6.28 25.14 -15.72
N ASN A 44 -6.87 24.30 -16.56
CA ASN A 44 -7.51 24.74 -17.81
C ASN A 44 -8.84 25.48 -17.58
N TYR A 45 -9.61 25.10 -16.56
CA TYR A 45 -10.95 25.62 -16.30
C TYR A 45 -11.17 25.86 -14.80
N PRO A 46 -10.67 26.99 -14.27
CA PRO A 46 -10.70 27.28 -12.84
C PRO A 46 -12.09 27.76 -12.40
N ASN A 47 -12.99 26.82 -12.16
CA ASN A 47 -14.33 27.08 -11.62
C ASN A 47 -14.58 26.31 -10.31
N PHE A 48 -15.66 26.68 -9.61
CA PHE A 48 -16.03 26.10 -8.31
C PHE A 48 -16.15 24.57 -8.37
N THR A 49 -16.80 24.03 -9.41
CA THR A 49 -16.99 22.60 -9.58
C THR A 49 -15.66 21.86 -9.74
N ASN A 50 -14.75 22.39 -10.56
CA ASN A 50 -13.44 21.79 -10.78
C ASN A 50 -12.53 21.92 -9.55
N LYS A 51 -12.63 23.04 -8.80
CA LYS A 51 -11.95 23.19 -7.51
C LYS A 51 -12.39 22.12 -6.52
N LYS A 52 -13.71 21.89 -6.39
CA LYS A 52 -14.27 20.85 -5.51
C LYS A 52 -13.81 19.45 -5.91
N LYS A 53 -13.80 19.13 -7.22
CA LYS A 53 -13.28 17.86 -7.74
C LYS A 53 -11.80 17.67 -7.42
N LEU A 54 -10.98 18.71 -7.57
CA LEU A 54 -9.56 18.67 -7.24
C LEU A 54 -9.34 18.39 -5.75
N GLN A 55 -10.07 19.07 -4.86
CA GLN A 55 -10.01 18.82 -3.41
C GLN A 55 -10.38 17.39 -3.05
N GLN A 56 -11.44 16.83 -3.68
CA GLN A 56 -11.83 15.44 -3.46
C GLN A 56 -10.77 14.45 -3.96
N ALA A 57 -10.17 14.72 -5.12
CA ALA A 57 -9.11 13.87 -5.66
C ALA A 57 -7.84 13.93 -4.80
N GLU A 58 -7.53 15.10 -4.23
CA GLU A 58 -6.42 15.28 -3.30
C GLU A 58 -6.60 14.49 -2.01
N HIS A 59 -7.79 14.53 -1.42
CA HIS A 59 -8.11 13.73 -0.24
C HIS A 59 -7.96 12.23 -0.50
N LYS A 60 -8.51 11.74 -1.63
CA LYS A 60 -8.38 10.32 -2.02
C LYS A 60 -6.93 9.91 -2.29
N LYS A 61 -6.16 10.79 -2.93
CA LYS A 61 -4.71 10.61 -3.11
C LYS A 61 -4.04 10.42 -1.75
N GLN A 62 -4.30 11.30 -0.79
CA GLN A 62 -3.69 11.19 0.54
C GLN A 62 -4.09 9.89 1.26
N GLN A 63 -5.38 9.53 1.26
CA GLN A 63 -5.84 8.27 1.85
C GLN A 63 -5.14 7.05 1.26
N ALA A 64 -5.00 7.01 -0.07
CA ALA A 64 -4.32 5.91 -0.75
C ALA A 64 -2.80 5.89 -0.46
N LEU A 65 -2.18 7.05 -0.20
CA LEU A 65 -0.79 7.12 0.24
C LEU A 65 -0.64 6.52 1.64
N ASP A 66 -1.50 6.92 2.57
CA ASP A 66 -1.47 6.44 3.95
C ASP A 66 -1.68 4.91 4.00
N GLU A 67 -2.63 4.38 3.21
CA GLU A 67 -2.86 2.94 3.06
C GLU A 67 -1.62 2.21 2.52
N ARG A 68 -0.96 2.79 1.53
CA ARG A 68 0.26 2.24 0.93
C ARG A 68 1.43 2.23 1.91
N GLU A 69 1.65 3.32 2.65
CA GLU A 69 2.71 3.42 3.65
C GLU A 69 2.51 2.41 4.79
N TYR A 70 1.26 2.21 5.22
CA TYR A 70 0.91 1.16 6.16
C TYR A 70 1.22 -0.23 5.61
N ALA A 71 0.81 -0.53 4.37
CA ALA A 71 1.06 -1.83 3.75
C ALA A 71 2.56 -2.12 3.55
N ILE A 72 3.35 -1.11 3.19
CA ILE A 72 4.82 -1.21 3.10
C ILE A 72 5.42 -1.57 4.46
N SER A 73 5.01 -0.86 5.51
CA SER A 73 5.49 -1.08 6.88
C SER A 73 5.16 -2.49 7.36
N ASN A 74 3.91 -2.94 7.16
CA ASN A 74 3.48 -4.29 7.51
C ASN A 74 4.25 -5.37 6.73
N ALA A 75 4.43 -5.20 5.40
CA ALA A 75 5.21 -6.13 4.59
C ALA A 75 6.67 -6.22 5.06
N TYR A 76 7.27 -5.10 5.45
CA TYR A 76 8.62 -5.07 6.02
C TYR A 76 8.70 -5.84 7.34
N GLU A 77 7.79 -5.62 8.28
CA GLU A 77 7.76 -6.34 9.57
C GLU A 77 7.58 -7.84 9.38
N VAL A 78 6.64 -8.24 8.50
CA VAL A 78 6.41 -9.64 8.16
C VAL A 78 7.66 -10.27 7.56
N ARG A 79 8.38 -9.56 6.70
CA ARG A 79 9.62 -10.05 6.10
C ARG A 79 10.71 -10.26 7.14
N GLN A 80 10.84 -9.38 8.12
CA GLN A 80 11.79 -9.56 9.23
C GLN A 80 11.45 -10.81 10.05
N ASN A 81 10.18 -11.04 10.33
CA ASN A 81 9.72 -12.24 11.04
C ASN A 81 9.99 -13.53 10.26
N LEU A 82 9.83 -13.51 8.93
CA LEU A 82 10.20 -14.63 8.07
C LEU A 82 11.69 -14.95 8.16
N LEU A 83 12.55 -13.94 8.05
CA LEU A 83 14.01 -14.11 8.14
C LEU A 83 14.43 -14.68 9.50
N GLN A 84 13.76 -14.28 10.58
CA GLN A 84 14.01 -14.84 11.91
C GLN A 84 13.57 -16.31 12.00
N ALA A 85 12.39 -16.65 11.50
CA ALA A 85 11.90 -18.03 11.46
C ALA A 85 12.80 -18.95 10.61
N GLU A 86 13.39 -18.43 9.53
CA GLU A 86 14.37 -19.15 8.71
C GLU A 86 15.65 -19.47 9.50
N LYS A 87 16.17 -18.52 10.28
CA LYS A 87 17.33 -18.74 11.14
C LYS A 87 17.07 -19.78 12.23
N GLU A 88 15.89 -19.75 12.84
CA GLU A 88 15.53 -20.68 13.91
C GLU A 88 15.34 -22.11 13.42
N ASN A 89 14.85 -22.30 12.20
CA ASN A 89 14.69 -23.62 11.60
C ASN A 89 16.01 -24.25 11.09
N GLN A 90 17.10 -23.48 11.04
CA GLN A 90 18.45 -23.94 10.70
C GLN A 90 19.28 -24.36 11.92
N LYS A 91 18.79 -24.09 13.14
CA LYS A 91 19.40 -24.52 14.40
C LYS A 91 18.86 -25.88 14.83
#